data_AF-A0A4V1RN13-F1
#
_entry.id   AF-A0A4V1RN13-F1
#
_cell.length_a   1.000
_cell.length_b   1.000
_cell.length_c   1.000
_cell.angle_alpha   90.00
_cell.angle_beta   90.00
_cell.angle_gamma   90.00
#
_symmetry.space_group_name_H-M   'P 1'
#
loop_
_entity.id
_entity.type
_entity.pdbx_description
1 polymer ?
#
loop_
_entity_poly.entity_id
_entity_poly.type
_entity_poly.pdbx_seq_one_letter_code
_entity_poly.pdbx_strand_id
1 'polypeptide(L)'
;MPFSRPRAERGAAAVEFALVVPLLLAVVFSIIDLGFAINRYTVLNNATREGVRAASLSASSSEVDAVVNDSLTDLDGKVTVQVTCETPLGGACGSWDGDHTAGGVAVVTATYEHAWLTPMGKALSSSLTLSKTSKMRIE
;
A
#
# COMPACT_ATOMS: atom_id res chain seq x y z
N MET A 1 -2.63 59.58 -36.50
CA MET A 1 -1.47 58.71 -36.19
C MET A 1 -1.96 57.54 -35.35
N PRO A 2 -1.98 56.28 -35.83
CA PRO A 2 -2.25 55.15 -34.94
C PRO A 2 -1.16 54.08 -35.06
N PHE A 3 -0.63 53.60 -33.95
CA PHE A 3 -0.34 52.18 -33.73
C PHE A 3 -0.23 51.94 -32.22
N SER A 4 -1.34 51.59 -31.60
CA SER A 4 -1.34 51.00 -30.26
C SER A 4 -1.31 49.47 -30.43
N ARG A 5 -0.22 48.83 -30.03
CA ARG A 5 -0.09 47.36 -29.99
C ARG A 5 0.46 46.87 -28.64
N PRO A 6 -0.39 46.68 -27.62
CA PRO A 6 -0.02 45.93 -26.42
C PRO A 6 -0.72 44.55 -26.34
N ARG A 7 -1.00 43.89 -27.48
CA ARG A 7 -1.74 42.62 -27.50
C ARG A 7 -0.86 41.36 -27.59
N ALA A 8 0.41 41.50 -27.97
CA ALA A 8 1.32 40.37 -28.19
C ALA A 8 1.92 39.79 -26.89
N GLU A 9 2.28 40.65 -25.92
CA GLU A 9 2.94 40.20 -24.67
C GLU A 9 2.04 39.33 -23.79
N ARG A 10 0.73 39.62 -23.76
CA ARG A 10 -0.25 38.81 -22.99
C ARG A 10 -0.45 37.41 -23.56
N GLY A 11 -0.25 37.22 -24.87
CA GLY A 11 -0.38 35.91 -25.52
C GLY A 11 0.84 35.03 -25.31
N ALA A 12 2.04 35.61 -25.33
CA ALA A 12 3.30 34.89 -25.09
C ALA A 12 3.34 34.28 -23.67
N ALA A 13 2.99 35.07 -22.65
CA ALA A 13 2.94 34.59 -21.27
C ALA A 13 1.96 33.41 -21.06
N ALA A 14 0.83 33.41 -21.79
CA ALA A 14 -0.13 32.31 -21.73
C ALA A 14 0.44 31.01 -22.33
N VAL A 15 1.24 31.11 -23.40
CA VAL A 15 1.90 29.96 -24.04
C VAL A 15 3.04 29.41 -23.17
N GLU A 16 3.85 30.29 -22.58
CA GLU A 16 4.91 29.89 -21.65
C GLU A 16 4.33 29.14 -20.44
N PHE A 17 3.24 29.64 -19.86
CA PHE A 17 2.54 28.96 -18.79
C PHE A 17 1.99 27.59 -19.22
N ALA A 18 1.42 27.49 -20.43
CA ALA A 18 0.89 26.24 -20.96
C ALA A 18 1.97 25.15 -21.15
N LEU A 19 3.24 25.52 -21.33
CA LEU A 19 4.36 24.58 -21.42
C LEU A 19 4.89 24.15 -20.05
N VAL A 20 4.89 25.04 -19.05
CA VAL A 20 5.42 24.76 -17.71
C VAL A 20 4.42 23.99 -16.85
N VAL A 21 3.12 24.31 -16.96
CA VAL A 21 2.06 23.69 -16.13
C VAL A 21 2.02 22.17 -16.24
N PRO A 22 2.10 21.52 -17.42
CA PRO A 22 2.08 20.07 -17.51
C PRO A 22 3.23 19.41 -16.74
N LEU A 23 4.44 20.00 -16.82
CA LEU A 23 5.61 19.52 -16.08
C LEU A 23 5.41 19.68 -14.57
N LEU A 24 4.90 20.83 -14.14
CA LEU A 24 4.63 21.09 -12.73
C LEU A 24 3.56 20.15 -12.17
N LEU A 25 2.46 19.94 -12.90
CA LEU A 25 1.41 19.00 -12.52
C LEU A 25 1.92 17.57 -12.46
N ALA A 26 2.81 17.16 -13.37
CA ALA A 26 3.44 15.85 -13.32
C ALA A 26 4.17 15.62 -12.00
N VAL A 27 5.02 16.57 -11.60
CA VAL A 27 5.78 16.47 -10.34
C VAL A 27 4.84 16.46 -9.14
N VAL A 28 3.84 17.35 -9.10
CA VAL A 28 2.88 17.41 -7.98
C VAL A 28 2.07 16.13 -7.86
N PHE A 29 1.54 15.60 -8.96
CA PHE A 29 0.79 14.35 -8.94
C PHE A 29 1.64 13.15 -8.52
N SER A 30 2.89 13.08 -8.97
CA SER A 30 3.82 12.04 -8.51
C SER A 30 4.09 12.11 -7.00
N ILE A 31 4.26 13.31 -6.44
CA ILE A 31 4.46 13.49 -4.99
C ILE A 31 3.22 13.04 -4.21
N ILE A 32 2.02 13.39 -4.69
CA ILE A 32 0.76 13.00 -4.03
C ILE A 32 0.63 11.48 -4.01
N ASP A 33 0.71 10.81 -5.17
CA ASP A 33 0.57 9.34 -5.22
C ASP A 33 1.63 8.63 -4.38
N LEU A 34 2.89 9.09 -4.42
CA LEU A 34 3.97 8.50 -3.63
C LEU A 34 3.73 8.68 -2.12
N GLY A 35 3.26 9.85 -1.69
CA GLY A 35 2.92 10.12 -0.29
C GLY A 35 1.83 9.18 0.23
N PHE A 36 0.78 8.97 -0.56
CA PHE A 36 -0.26 8.00 -0.23
C PHE A 36 0.27 6.57 -0.20
N ALA A 37 1.06 6.15 -1.19
CA ALA A 37 1.64 4.81 -1.24
C ALA A 37 2.50 4.51 0.01
N ILE A 38 3.33 5.45 0.45
CA ILE A 38 4.15 5.31 1.67
C ILE A 38 3.29 5.23 2.93
N ASN A 39 2.23 6.03 3.02
CA ASN A 39 1.28 5.94 4.13
C ASN A 39 0.65 4.54 4.20
N ARG A 40 0.10 4.05 3.08
CA ARG A 40 -0.51 2.70 3.01
C ARG A 40 0.48 1.60 3.36
N TYR A 41 1.72 1.71 2.90
CA TYR A 41 2.79 0.77 3.23
C TYR A 41 3.08 0.73 4.74
N THR A 42 3.06 1.89 5.41
CA THR A 42 3.27 1.97 6.86
C THR A 42 2.12 1.33 7.64
N VAL A 43 0.88 1.61 7.23
CA VAL A 43 -0.31 1.00 7.84
C VAL A 43 -0.29 -0.53 7.66
N LEU A 44 0.03 -1.02 6.45
CA LEU A 44 0.15 -2.45 6.16
C LEU A 44 1.23 -3.13 7.03
N ASN A 45 2.36 -2.45 7.25
CA ASN A 45 3.42 -2.94 8.13
C ASN A 45 2.98 -3.03 9.59
N ASN A 46 2.17 -2.07 10.07
CA ASN A 46 1.64 -2.14 11.42
C ASN A 46 0.58 -3.23 11.56
N ALA A 47 -0.36 -3.32 10.60
CA ALA A 47 -1.41 -4.34 10.58
C ALA A 47 -0.84 -5.77 10.55
N THR A 48 0.18 -6.03 9.73
CA THR A 48 0.87 -7.33 9.69
C THR A 48 1.59 -7.68 10.99
N ARG A 49 2.13 -6.67 11.69
CA ARG A 49 2.76 -6.87 13.01
C ARG A 49 1.73 -7.21 14.09
N GLU A 50 0.56 -6.59 14.05
CA GLU A 50 -0.53 -6.92 14.97
C GLU A 50 -1.14 -8.28 14.66
N GLY A 51 -1.35 -8.60 13.38
CA GLY A 51 -1.83 -9.90 12.93
C GLY A 51 -0.88 -11.04 13.33
N VAL A 52 0.43 -10.87 13.15
CA VAL A 52 1.38 -11.93 13.56
C VAL A 52 1.50 -12.05 15.08
N ARG A 53 1.23 -10.99 15.83
CA ARG A 53 1.15 -11.05 17.30
C ARG A 53 -0.05 -11.88 17.73
N ALA A 54 -1.23 -11.65 17.15
CA ALA A 54 -2.39 -12.51 17.38
C ALA A 54 -2.08 -13.97 17.00
N ALA A 55 -1.45 -14.19 15.85
CA ALA A 55 -1.03 -15.52 15.40
C ALA A 55 -0.03 -16.19 16.37
N SER A 56 0.92 -15.43 16.95
CA SER A 56 1.87 -15.97 17.94
C SER A 56 1.21 -16.48 19.21
N LEU A 57 0.02 -15.97 19.52
CA LEU A 57 -0.82 -16.41 20.65
C LEU A 57 -1.79 -17.53 20.25
N SER A 58 -1.55 -18.19 19.11
CA SER A 58 -2.38 -19.28 18.56
C SER A 58 -3.82 -18.86 18.23
N ALA A 59 -4.03 -17.60 17.84
CA ALA A 59 -5.32 -17.17 17.27
C ALA A 59 -5.59 -17.90 15.93
N SER A 60 -6.86 -18.17 15.63
CA SER A 60 -7.28 -18.77 14.36
C SER A 60 -7.00 -17.84 13.18
N SER A 61 -6.94 -18.39 11.97
CA SER A 61 -6.75 -17.62 10.74
C SER A 61 -7.80 -16.51 10.60
N SER A 62 -9.05 -16.81 10.92
CA SER A 62 -10.16 -15.85 10.86
C SER A 62 -10.03 -14.70 11.86
N GLU A 63 -9.51 -14.96 13.06
CA GLU A 63 -9.23 -13.93 14.06
C GLU A 63 -8.05 -13.05 13.64
N VAL A 64 -7.00 -13.66 13.10
CA VAL A 64 -5.85 -12.92 12.54
C VAL A 64 -6.29 -12.04 11.37
N ASP A 65 -7.12 -12.56 10.48
CA ASP A 65 -7.70 -11.81 9.37
C ASP A 65 -8.56 -10.64 9.87
N ALA A 66 -9.37 -10.85 10.91
CA ALA A 66 -10.17 -9.78 11.51
C ALA A 66 -9.29 -8.67 12.10
N VAL A 67 -8.24 -9.02 12.84
CA VAL A 67 -7.27 -8.07 13.42
C VAL A 67 -6.56 -7.25 12.35
N VAL A 68 -6.13 -7.91 11.26
CA VAL A 68 -5.46 -7.23 10.15
C VAL A 68 -6.44 -6.31 9.42
N ASN A 69 -7.68 -6.75 9.17
CA ASN A 69 -8.68 -5.94 8.48
C ASN A 69 -9.17 -4.75 9.32
N ASP A 70 -9.30 -4.90 10.65
CA ASP A 70 -9.67 -3.81 11.56
C ASP A 70 -8.63 -2.67 11.52
N SER A 71 -7.34 -3.05 11.43
CA SER A 71 -6.22 -2.12 11.25
C SER A 71 -6.19 -1.42 9.89
N LEU A 72 -6.97 -1.89 8.92
CA LEU A 72 -6.97 -1.43 7.52
C LEU A 72 -8.32 -0.84 7.08
N THR A 73 -9.24 -0.59 8.02
CA THR A 73 -10.60 -0.05 7.78
C THR A 73 -10.61 1.26 6.99
N ASP A 74 -9.59 2.11 7.17
CA ASP A 74 -9.43 3.39 6.45
C ASP A 74 -8.79 3.26 5.04
N LEU A 75 -8.54 2.03 4.57
CA LEU A 75 -7.92 1.75 3.28
C LEU A 75 -8.97 1.31 2.25
N ASP A 76 -9.25 2.16 1.25
CA ASP A 76 -10.08 1.84 0.09
C ASP A 76 -9.35 0.94 -0.93
N GLY A 77 -9.01 -0.29 -0.56
CA GLY A 77 -8.38 -1.25 -1.48
C GLY A 77 -8.57 -2.70 -1.07
N LYS A 78 -8.24 -3.62 -1.97
CA LYS A 78 -8.34 -5.05 -1.71
C LYS A 78 -7.15 -5.49 -0.86
N VAL A 79 -7.42 -6.03 0.32
CA VAL A 79 -6.43 -6.66 1.19
C VAL A 79 -6.64 -8.16 1.13
N THR A 80 -5.57 -8.90 0.86
CA THR A 80 -5.52 -10.36 0.99
C THR A 80 -4.54 -10.68 2.10
N VAL A 81 -5.00 -11.36 3.14
CA VAL A 81 -4.18 -11.82 4.25
C VAL A 81 -3.93 -13.32 4.07
N GLN A 82 -2.69 -13.74 4.30
CA GLN A 82 -2.29 -15.13 4.28
C GLN A 82 -1.53 -15.43 5.56
N VAL A 83 -2.06 -16.36 6.34
CA VAL A 83 -1.46 -16.83 7.58
C VAL A 83 -0.86 -18.21 7.35
N THR A 84 0.42 -18.36 7.66
CA THR A 84 1.16 -19.63 7.58
C THR A 84 2.06 -19.78 8.81
N CYS A 85 2.67 -20.95 8.94
CA CYS A 85 3.56 -21.30 10.03
C CYS A 85 4.77 -22.10 9.54
N GLU A 86 5.88 -21.98 10.27
CA GLU A 86 7.00 -22.90 10.22
C GLU A 86 6.99 -23.76 11.48
N THR A 87 7.07 -25.08 11.31
CA THR A 87 7.06 -26.04 12.41
C THR A 87 8.42 -26.04 13.16
N PRO A 88 8.46 -26.45 14.44
CA PRO A 88 9.71 -26.53 15.21
C PRO A 88 10.76 -27.47 14.61
N LEU A 89 10.32 -28.46 13.83
CA LEU A 89 11.17 -29.47 13.18
C LEU A 89 11.76 -29.00 11.85
N GLY A 90 11.41 -27.78 11.41
CA GLY A 90 11.77 -27.24 10.10
C GLY A 90 10.81 -27.71 9.01
N GLY A 91 10.09 -26.76 8.41
CA GLY A 91 9.12 -27.02 7.34
C GLY A 91 7.88 -26.15 7.49
N ALA A 92 7.26 -25.79 6.37
CA ALA A 92 6.00 -25.07 6.36
C ALA A 92 4.86 -25.99 6.83
N CYS A 93 3.93 -25.44 7.59
CA CYS A 93 2.72 -26.14 7.95
C CYS A 93 1.75 -26.25 6.75
N GLY A 94 0.91 -27.29 6.72
CA GLY A 94 -0.06 -27.52 5.64
C GLY A 94 -1.28 -26.60 5.74
N SER A 95 -1.72 -26.32 6.97
CA SER A 95 -2.75 -25.33 7.28
C SER A 95 -2.44 -24.65 8.61
N TRP A 96 -2.61 -23.33 8.68
CA TRP A 96 -2.45 -22.59 9.93
C TRP A 96 -3.32 -23.18 11.05
N ASP A 97 -4.63 -23.29 10.86
CA ASP A 97 -5.57 -23.68 11.94
C ASP A 97 -5.41 -25.14 12.41
N GLY A 98 -4.78 -26.00 11.60
CA GLY A 98 -4.62 -27.42 11.92
C GLY A 98 -3.25 -27.82 12.45
N ASP A 99 -2.19 -27.10 12.05
CA ASP A 99 -0.82 -27.56 12.20
C ASP A 99 0.07 -26.58 13.02
N HIS A 100 -0.44 -25.39 13.37
CA HIS A 100 0.30 -24.46 14.21
C HIS A 100 0.57 -25.10 15.58
N THR A 101 1.82 -25.03 16.02
CA THR A 101 2.27 -25.65 17.26
C THR A 101 3.22 -24.72 18.01
N ALA A 102 3.13 -24.74 19.33
CA ALA A 102 4.01 -23.98 20.20
C ALA A 102 5.49 -24.28 19.89
N GLY A 103 6.32 -23.24 19.90
CA GLY A 103 7.72 -23.33 19.50
C GLY A 103 7.98 -23.22 17.99
N GLY A 104 6.93 -23.23 17.16
CA GLY A 104 6.99 -22.87 15.75
C GLY A 104 7.11 -21.36 15.52
N VAL A 105 7.05 -20.92 14.26
CA VAL A 105 7.05 -19.51 13.86
C VAL A 105 5.79 -19.21 13.07
N ALA A 106 4.98 -18.27 13.54
CA ALA A 106 3.88 -17.71 12.78
C ALA A 106 4.40 -16.75 11.72
N VAL A 107 3.84 -16.83 10.52
CA VAL A 107 4.18 -16.00 9.37
C VAL A 107 2.89 -15.41 8.81
N VAL A 108 2.73 -14.11 8.90
CA VAL A 108 1.57 -13.40 8.36
C VAL A 108 2.02 -12.55 7.18
N THR A 109 1.40 -12.75 6.03
CA THR A 109 1.62 -11.96 4.82
C THR A 109 0.35 -11.22 4.46
N ALA A 110 0.38 -9.89 4.45
CA ALA A 110 -0.70 -9.08 3.94
C ALA A 110 -0.30 -8.47 2.60
N THR A 111 -1.20 -8.58 1.63
CA THR A 111 -1.04 -8.03 0.28
C THR A 111 -2.16 -7.02 0.05
N TYR A 112 -1.78 -5.79 -0.28
CA TYR A 112 -2.69 -4.69 -0.55
C TYR A 112 -2.59 -4.26 -2.01
N GLU A 113 -3.72 -4.21 -2.70
CA GLU A 113 -3.81 -3.62 -4.03
C GLU A 113 -4.15 -2.13 -3.92
N HIS A 114 -3.15 -1.28 -4.17
CA HIS A 114 -3.32 0.17 -4.17
C HIS A 114 -3.87 0.65 -5.52
N ALA A 115 -4.98 1.38 -5.47
CA ALA A 115 -5.51 2.11 -6.61
C ALA A 115 -4.90 3.53 -6.67
N TRP A 116 -4.34 3.89 -7.82
CA TRP A 116 -3.78 5.22 -8.03
C TRP A 116 -4.85 6.30 -7.92
N LEU A 117 -4.53 7.39 -7.22
CA LEU A 117 -5.43 8.50 -7.02
C LEU A 117 -5.38 9.47 -8.20
N THR A 118 -4.19 9.76 -8.71
CA THR A 118 -4.02 10.72 -9.81
C THR A 118 -4.10 10.05 -11.19
N PRO A 119 -4.52 10.79 -12.24
CA PRO A 119 -4.49 10.28 -13.61
C PRO A 119 -3.06 9.94 -14.08
N MET A 120 -2.02 10.54 -13.49
CA MET A 120 -0.64 10.24 -13.85
C MET A 120 -0.24 8.83 -13.36
N GLY A 121 -0.62 8.45 -12.13
CA GLY A 121 -0.43 7.10 -11.62
C GLY A 121 -1.18 6.05 -12.45
N LYS A 122 -2.45 6.36 -12.80
CA LYS A 122 -3.26 5.50 -13.68
C LYS A 122 -2.71 5.35 -15.10
N ALA A 123 -2.01 6.37 -15.61
CA ALA A 123 -1.34 6.32 -16.91
C ALA A 123 -0.12 5.40 -16.90
N LEU A 124 0.53 5.23 -15.74
CA LEU A 124 1.68 4.32 -15.58
C LEU A 124 1.24 2.87 -15.39
N SER A 125 0.26 2.62 -14.52
CA SER A 125 -0.28 1.28 -14.26
C SER A 125 -1.70 1.34 -13.70
N SER A 126 -2.47 0.25 -13.82
CA SER A 126 -3.83 0.19 -13.29
C SER A 126 -3.89 0.07 -11.77
N SER A 127 -2.90 -0.56 -11.15
CA SER A 127 -2.80 -0.78 -9.70
C SER A 127 -1.34 -1.07 -9.30
N LEU A 128 -1.04 -0.88 -8.01
CA LEU A 128 0.25 -1.22 -7.40
C LEU A 128 0.03 -2.23 -6.27
N THR A 129 0.61 -3.42 -6.38
CA THR A 129 0.52 -4.45 -5.32
C THR A 129 1.63 -4.25 -4.29
N LEU A 130 1.25 -4.03 -3.04
CA LEU A 130 2.16 -3.89 -1.91
C LEU A 130 2.01 -5.10 -1.01
N SER A 131 3.08 -5.88 -0.84
CA SER A 131 3.07 -7.06 0.04
C SER A 131 4.02 -6.90 1.21
N LYS A 132 3.57 -7.33 2.39
CA LYS A 132 4.35 -7.32 3.63
C LYS A 132 4.21 -8.63 4.38
N THR A 133 5.34 -9.18 4.79
CA THR A 133 5.42 -10.39 5.60
C THR A 133 6.05 -10.06 6.95
N SER A 134 5.43 -10.55 8.02
CA SER A 134 5.92 -10.46 9.39
C SER A 134 5.95 -11.85 10.02
N LYS A 135 6.92 -12.08 10.93
CA LYS A 135 7.12 -13.39 11.58
C LYS A 135 7.34 -13.25 13.08
N MET A 136 6.74 -14.13 13.89
CA MET A 136 6.93 -14.21 15.34
C MET A 136 6.92 -15.67 15.82
N ARG A 137 7.62 -15.97 16.92
CA ARG A 137 7.58 -17.31 17.52
C ARG A 137 6.22 -17.55 18.17
N ILE A 138 5.69 -18.76 18.03
CA ILE A 138 4.43 -19.18 18.65
C ILE A 138 4.73 -19.58 20.09
N GLU A 139 3.97 -19.02 21.03
CA GLU A 139 4.07 -19.29 22.48
C GLU A 139 3.33 -20.57 22.88
#